data_AF-A0A8W8N7X0-F1
#
_entry.id   AF-A0A8W8N7X0-F1
#
_cell.length_a   1.000
_cell.length_b   1.000
_cell.length_c   1.000
_cell.angle_alpha   90.00
_cell.angle_beta   90.00
_cell.angle_gamma   90.00
#
_symmetry.space_group_name_H-M   'P 1'
#
loop_
_entity.id
_entity.type
_entity.pdbx_description
1 polymer ?
#
loop_
_entity_poly.entity_id
_entity_poly.type
_entity_poly.pdbx_seq_one_letter_code
_entity_poly.pdbx_strand_id
1 'polypeptide(L)'
;EALIMAKAAEDLRNEAKAKAEEKERFINERVPPCDTQGKDKAALIKLCKDLHTLMATLEEEVYDWNMKVRKQEGEINSLSLKVNDSKGKFVKPVLRKVNKESKFDKLKKDKSDFRGNLKSTGQSKYALDEEGEEKAE
;
A
#
# COMPACT_ATOMS: atom_id res chain seq x y z
N GLU A 1 -1.90 8.70 20.90
CA GLU A 1 -1.21 7.80 19.95
C GLU A 1 -2.19 6.98 19.10
N ALA A 2 -3.13 6.24 19.69
CA ALA A 2 -4.12 5.45 18.95
C ALA A 2 -4.95 6.25 17.93
N LEU A 3 -5.42 7.45 18.30
CA LEU A 3 -6.22 8.31 17.41
C LEU A 3 -5.44 8.81 16.18
N ILE A 4 -4.14 9.08 16.35
CA ILE A 4 -3.27 9.54 15.25
C ILE A 4 -2.98 8.39 14.28
N MET A 5 -2.74 7.19 14.82
CA MET A 5 -2.50 6.00 14.00
C MET A 5 -3.76 5.54 13.27
N ALA A 6 -4.92 5.61 13.91
CA ALA A 6 -6.22 5.31 13.29
C ALA A 6 -6.51 6.27 12.13
N LYS A 7 -6.34 7.58 12.36
CA LYS A 7 -6.51 8.59 11.31
C LYS A 7 -5.48 8.42 10.17
N ALA A 8 -4.22 8.17 10.48
CA ALA A 8 -3.20 7.94 9.45
C ALA A 8 -3.48 6.70 8.60
N ALA A 9 -4.04 5.64 9.20
CA ALA A 9 -4.44 4.44 8.46
C ALA A 9 -5.65 4.70 7.56
N GLU A 10 -6.63 5.49 8.03
CA GLU A 10 -7.78 5.94 7.24
C GLU A 10 -7.34 6.82 6.06
N ASP A 11 -6.50 7.83 6.32
CA ASP A 11 -5.96 8.74 5.30
C ASP A 11 -5.18 7.95 4.23
N LEU A 12 -4.39 6.94 4.62
CA LEU A 12 -3.66 6.08 3.68
C LEU A 12 -4.59 5.25 2.80
N ARG A 13 -5.71 4.76 3.34
CA ARG A 13 -6.74 4.04 2.56
C ARG A 13 -7.44 4.97 1.57
N ASN A 14 -7.80 6.17 2.03
CA ASN A 14 -8.45 7.18 1.19
C ASN A 14 -7.53 7.64 0.05
N GLU A 15 -6.26 7.88 0.33
CA GLU A 15 -5.25 8.20 -0.69
C GLU A 15 -5.09 7.07 -1.71
N ALA A 16 -5.04 5.81 -1.26
CA ALA A 16 -4.94 4.67 -2.16
C ALA A 16 -6.15 4.56 -3.10
N LYS A 17 -7.36 4.82 -2.59
CA LYS A 17 -8.58 4.84 -3.39
C LYS A 17 -8.58 5.98 -4.40
N ALA A 18 -8.26 7.21 -3.97
CA ALA A 18 -8.17 8.37 -4.85
C ALA A 18 -7.14 8.16 -5.97
N LYS A 19 -5.99 7.57 -5.65
CA LYS A 19 -4.95 7.24 -6.63
C LYS A 19 -5.39 6.17 -7.63
N ALA A 20 -6.18 5.18 -7.19
CA ALA A 20 -6.74 4.17 -8.08
C ALA A 20 -7.77 4.78 -9.05
N GLU A 21 -8.66 5.64 -8.54
CA GLU A 21 -9.64 6.36 -9.36
C GLU A 21 -8.97 7.30 -10.38
N GLU A 22 -7.96 8.05 -9.96
CA GLU A 22 -7.19 8.92 -10.86
C GLU A 22 -6.45 8.10 -11.93
N LYS A 23 -5.90 6.94 -11.56
CA LYS A 23 -5.27 6.01 -12.51
C LYS A 23 -6.28 5.53 -13.55
N GLU A 24 -7.48 5.12 -13.14
CA GLU A 24 -8.51 4.70 -14.10
C GLU A 24 -8.95 5.85 -15.01
N ARG A 25 -9.14 7.04 -14.45
CA ARG A 25 -9.47 8.24 -15.23
C ARG A 25 -8.40 8.55 -16.28
N PHE A 26 -7.13 8.52 -15.88
CA PHE A 26 -6.00 8.78 -16.79
C PHE A 26 -5.89 7.72 -17.90
N ILE A 27 -6.09 6.43 -17.57
CA ILE A 27 -6.09 5.35 -18.56
C ILE A 27 -7.22 5.54 -19.57
N ASN A 28 -8.44 5.83 -19.10
CA ASN A 28 -9.61 6.01 -19.97
C ASN A 28 -9.48 7.25 -20.87
N GLU A 29 -8.81 8.31 -20.41
CA GLU A 29 -8.51 9.50 -21.22
C GLU A 29 -7.45 9.20 -22.29
N ARG A 30 -6.39 8.47 -21.93
CA ARG A 30 -5.25 8.21 -22.81
C ARG A 30 -5.51 7.09 -23.82
N VAL A 31 -6.29 6.08 -23.43
CA VAL A 31 -6.63 4.92 -24.24
C VAL A 31 -8.14 4.70 -24.15
N PRO A 32 -8.93 5.37 -25.02
CA PRO A 32 -10.37 5.19 -25.02
C PRO A 32 -10.74 3.75 -25.41
N PRO A 33 -11.90 3.23 -24.94
CA PRO A 33 -12.38 1.92 -25.30
C PRO A 33 -12.42 1.72 -26.82
N CYS A 34 -11.91 0.58 -27.29
CA CYS A 34 -11.88 0.27 -28.70
C CYS A 34 -13.29 -0.08 -29.18
N ASP A 35 -13.93 0.82 -29.91
CA ASP A 35 -15.20 0.55 -30.58
C ASP A 35 -14.95 0.01 -32.00
N THR A 36 -15.53 -1.16 -32.29
CA THR A 36 -15.48 -1.80 -33.62
C THR A 36 -16.86 -1.89 -34.27
N GLN A 37 -17.93 -1.48 -33.59
CA GLN A 37 -19.29 -1.61 -34.09
C GLN A 37 -19.55 -0.64 -35.25
N GLY A 38 -20.21 -1.13 -36.30
CA GLY A 38 -20.60 -0.30 -37.45
C GLY A 38 -19.44 0.17 -38.36
N LYS A 39 -18.19 -0.27 -38.12
CA LYS A 39 -17.04 0.09 -38.97
C LYS A 39 -16.97 -0.80 -40.22
N ASP A 40 -16.67 -0.18 -41.35
CA ASP A 40 -16.39 -0.90 -42.60
C ASP A 40 -14.96 -1.48 -42.60
N LYS A 41 -14.66 -2.33 -43.59
CA LYS A 41 -13.35 -3.01 -43.68
C LYS A 41 -12.18 -2.02 -43.73
N ALA A 42 -12.35 -0.89 -44.43
CA ALA A 42 -11.31 0.12 -44.55
C ALA A 42 -11.07 0.84 -43.21
N ALA A 43 -12.12 1.23 -42.49
CA ALA A 43 -12.02 1.84 -41.16
C ALA A 43 -11.42 0.88 -40.13
N LEU A 44 -11.74 -0.42 -40.19
CA LEU A 44 -11.14 -1.42 -39.32
C LEU A 44 -9.62 -1.56 -39.56
N ILE A 45 -9.19 -1.62 -40.82
CA ILE A 45 -7.75 -1.68 -41.15
C ILE A 45 -7.03 -0.42 -40.66
N LYS A 46 -7.64 0.76 -40.83
CA LYS A 46 -7.07 2.02 -40.34
C LYS A 46 -6.94 2.00 -38.80
N LEU A 47 -8.00 1.60 -38.10
CA LEU A 47 -8.00 1.49 -36.64
C LEU A 47 -6.87 0.59 -36.12
N CYS A 48 -6.65 -0.57 -36.74
CA CYS A 48 -5.56 -1.48 -36.36
C CYS A 48 -4.17 -0.82 -36.51
N LYS A 49 -3.96 -0.04 -37.58
CA LYS A 49 -2.69 0.68 -37.81
C LYS A 49 -2.50 1.82 -36.81
N ASP A 50 -3.57 2.56 -36.52
CA ASP A 50 -3.54 3.65 -35.55
C ASP A 50 -3.23 3.11 -34.14
N LEU A 51 -3.89 2.02 -33.73
CA LEU A 51 -3.62 1.34 -32.45
C LEU A 51 -2.19 0.80 -32.36
N HIS A 52 -1.67 0.20 -33.43
CA HIS A 52 -0.29 -0.30 -33.46
C HIS A 52 0.72 0.84 -33.32
N THR A 53 0.46 1.98 -33.95
CA THR A 53 1.33 3.17 -33.83
C THR A 53 1.29 3.71 -32.41
N LEU A 54 0.10 3.83 -31.82
CA LEU A 54 -0.08 4.25 -30.43
C LEU A 54 0.66 3.32 -29.46
N MET A 55 0.49 2.00 -29.62
CA MET A 55 1.16 0.99 -28.81
C MET A 55 2.69 1.18 -28.82
N ALA A 56 3.30 1.32 -30.01
CA ALA A 56 4.74 1.54 -30.14
C ALA A 56 5.21 2.81 -29.41
N THR A 57 4.45 3.92 -29.49
CA THR A 57 4.80 5.15 -28.75
C THR A 57 4.67 4.97 -27.24
N LEU A 58 3.64 4.27 -26.76
CA LEU A 58 3.46 4.00 -25.33
C LEU A 58 4.54 3.06 -24.79
N GLU A 59 5.00 2.09 -25.56
CA GLU A 59 6.10 1.21 -25.15
C GLU A 59 7.42 1.96 -24.96
N GLU A 60 7.73 2.91 -25.84
CA GLU A 60 8.88 3.81 -25.70
C GLU A 60 8.78 4.62 -24.39
N GLU A 61 7.62 5.24 -24.14
CA GLU A 61 7.39 6.00 -22.91
C GLU A 61 7.50 5.13 -21.65
N VAL A 62 6.95 3.91 -21.68
CA VAL A 62 7.04 2.94 -20.57
C VAL A 62 8.49 2.57 -20.31
N TYR A 63 9.30 2.37 -21.36
CA TYR A 63 10.72 2.11 -21.20
C TYR A 63 11.44 3.27 -20.50
N ASP A 64 11.22 4.50 -20.94
CA ASP A 64 11.80 5.70 -20.34
C ASP A 64 11.41 5.86 -18.86
N TRP A 65 10.13 5.64 -18.53
CA TRP A 65 9.66 5.66 -17.15
C TRP A 65 10.31 4.59 -16.30
N ASN A 66 10.41 3.36 -16.80
CA ASN A 66 11.07 2.27 -16.10
C ASN A 66 12.55 2.58 -15.83
N MET A 67 13.25 3.20 -16.78
CA MET A 67 14.65 3.61 -16.59
C MET A 67 14.79 4.71 -15.52
N LYS A 68 13.88 5.69 -15.52
CA LYS A 68 13.83 6.74 -14.48
C LYS A 68 13.56 6.15 -13.09
N VAL A 69 12.57 5.25 -12.97
CA VAL A 69 12.24 4.59 -11.71
C VAL A 69 13.42 3.77 -11.20
N ARG A 70 14.05 2.94 -12.05
CA ARG A 70 15.24 2.14 -11.67
C ARG A 70 16.38 3.01 -11.18
N LYS A 71 16.63 4.15 -11.83
CA LYS A 71 17.67 5.10 -11.39
C LYS A 71 17.34 5.64 -9.99
N GLN A 72 16.10 6.07 -9.78
CA GLN A 72 15.65 6.58 -8.48
C GLN A 72 15.70 5.51 -7.39
N GLU A 73 15.32 4.27 -7.68
CA GLU A 73 15.45 3.13 -6.75
C GLU A 73 16.91 2.89 -6.34
N GLY A 74 17.84 2.96 -7.30
CA GLY A 74 19.27 2.88 -7.03
C GLY A 74 19.78 4.01 -6.14
N GLU A 75 19.33 5.25 -6.39
CA GLU A 75 19.64 6.41 -5.56
C GLU A 75 19.08 6.27 -4.13
N ILE A 76 17.81 5.87 -3.99
CA ILE A 76 17.17 5.61 -2.69
C ILE A 76 17.94 4.53 -1.92
N ASN A 77 18.33 3.44 -2.58
CA ASN A 77 19.07 2.37 -1.93
C ASN A 77 20.44 2.88 -1.44
N SER A 78 21.18 3.60 -2.29
CA SER A 78 22.46 4.22 -1.93
C SER A 78 22.33 5.17 -0.73
N LEU A 79 21.30 6.02 -0.73
CA LEU A 79 21.01 6.94 0.38
C LEU A 79 20.60 6.18 1.66
N SER A 80 19.78 5.14 1.53
CA SER A 80 19.37 4.29 2.65
C SER A 80 20.57 3.63 3.32
N LEU A 81 21.52 3.08 2.54
CA LEU A 81 22.78 2.54 3.08
C LEU A 81 23.57 3.61 3.82
N LYS A 82 23.77 4.80 3.22
CA LYS A 82 24.52 5.89 3.87
C LYS A 82 23.87 6.33 5.18
N VAL A 83 22.55 6.43 5.22
CA VAL A 83 21.80 6.78 6.44
C VAL A 83 21.97 5.70 7.50
N ASN A 84 21.93 4.42 7.12
CA ASN A 84 22.12 3.31 8.05
C ASN A 84 23.54 3.26 8.62
N ASP A 85 24.57 3.49 7.80
CA ASP A 85 25.95 3.59 8.27
C ASP A 85 26.14 4.81 9.19
N SER A 86 25.53 5.95 8.85
CA SER A 86 25.60 7.19 9.64
C SER A 86 24.86 7.08 10.98
N LYS A 87 23.72 6.37 11.03
CA LYS A 87 22.97 6.08 12.26
C LYS A 87 23.64 5.01 13.12
N GLY A 88 24.70 4.37 12.61
CA GLY A 88 25.42 3.28 13.26
C GLY A 88 24.67 1.96 13.13
N LYS A 89 25.31 0.98 12.48
CA LYS A 89 24.83 -0.42 12.35
C LYS A 89 24.43 -1.07 13.69
N PHE A 90 24.95 -0.54 14.79
CA PHE A 90 24.63 -0.91 16.16
C PHE A 90 24.15 0.33 16.92
N VAL A 91 22.87 0.68 16.80
CA VAL A 91 22.22 1.48 17.85
C VAL A 91 22.26 0.64 19.10
N LYS A 92 23.20 0.91 20.02
CA LYS A 92 23.31 0.17 21.29
C LYS A 92 21.96 0.28 21.98
N PRO A 93 21.16 -0.81 22.06
CA PRO A 93 19.84 -0.71 22.67
C PRO A 93 20.05 -0.29 24.12
N VAL A 94 19.33 0.74 24.54
CA VAL A 94 19.40 1.23 25.93
C VAL A 94 19.05 0.05 26.83
N LEU A 95 20.00 -0.34 27.69
CA LEU A 95 19.84 -1.48 28.59
C LEU A 95 18.72 -1.15 29.59
N ARG A 96 17.51 -1.60 29.29
CA ARG A 96 16.40 -1.58 30.25
C ARG A 96 16.59 -2.74 31.22
N LYS A 97 16.36 -2.48 32.50
CA LYS A 97 16.38 -3.51 33.55
C LYS A 97 15.29 -4.52 33.26
N VAL A 98 15.66 -5.59 32.56
CA VAL A 98 14.79 -6.75 32.32
C VAL A 98 14.81 -7.60 33.58
N ASN A 99 13.65 -7.76 34.21
CA ASN A 99 13.52 -8.75 35.27
C ASN A 99 13.67 -10.14 34.63
N LYS A 100 14.44 -11.04 35.25
CA LYS A 100 14.54 -12.44 34.80
C LYS A 100 13.21 -13.12 35.12
N GLU A 101 12.23 -12.95 34.25
CA GLU A 101 11.08 -13.85 34.26
C GLU A 101 11.57 -15.21 33.79
N SER A 102 11.71 -16.07 34.79
CA SER A 102 12.03 -17.47 34.71
C SER A 102 11.26 -18.12 33.57
N LYS A 103 12.01 -18.93 32.82
CA LYS A 103 11.54 -19.88 31.81
C LYS A 103 10.46 -20.82 32.40
N PHE A 104 9.23 -20.33 32.52
CA PHE A 104 8.03 -21.14 32.68
C PHE A 104 7.25 -20.98 31.37
N ASP A 105 7.62 -21.79 30.39
CA ASP A 105 6.92 -23.04 30.07
C ASP A 105 5.62 -22.77 29.32
N LYS A 106 5.60 -23.25 28.08
CA LYS A 106 4.42 -23.57 27.27
C LYS A 106 3.72 -22.37 26.63
N LEU A 107 4.18 -22.09 25.41
CA LEU A 107 3.36 -22.08 24.20
C LEU A 107 1.84 -21.95 24.47
N LYS A 108 1.36 -20.72 24.65
CA LYS A 108 0.04 -20.32 24.17
C LYS A 108 0.21 -19.08 23.32
N LYS A 109 0.24 -19.31 22.01
CA LYS A 109 -0.08 -18.31 21.00
C LYS A 109 -1.57 -18.02 21.12
N ASP A 110 -1.94 -17.26 22.14
CA ASP A 110 -3.24 -16.60 22.17
C ASP A 110 -2.95 -15.11 22.11
N LYS A 111 -3.62 -14.42 21.18
CA LYS A 111 -3.73 -12.96 21.20
C LYS A 111 -4.54 -12.58 22.43
N SER A 112 -3.96 -12.70 23.62
CA SER A 112 -4.59 -12.19 24.82
C SER A 112 -4.36 -10.69 24.81
N ASP A 113 -5.34 -9.97 24.26
CA ASP A 113 -5.51 -8.58 24.64
C ASP A 113 -5.43 -8.50 26.15
N PHE A 114 -4.62 -7.56 26.65
CA PHE A 114 -4.32 -7.35 28.07
C PHE A 114 -5.60 -7.19 28.94
N ARG A 115 -6.74 -6.96 28.29
CA ARG A 115 -8.08 -6.82 28.86
C ARG A 115 -8.70 -8.15 29.32
N GLY A 116 -8.24 -9.29 28.80
CA GLY A 116 -8.84 -10.60 29.10
C GLY A 116 -8.65 -11.08 30.54
N ASN A 117 -7.67 -10.55 31.26
CA ASN A 117 -7.35 -10.95 32.63
C ASN A 117 -7.95 -10.01 33.71
N LEU A 118 -8.76 -9.03 33.33
CA LEU A 118 -9.37 -8.06 34.25
C LEU A 118 -10.83 -8.47 34.54
N LYS A 119 -11.21 -8.58 35.83
CA LYS A 119 -12.63 -8.76 36.21
C LYS A 119 -13.41 -7.51 35.78
N SER A 120 -14.16 -7.60 34.69
CA SER A 120 -15.13 -6.58 34.29
C SER A 120 -16.32 -6.59 35.25
N THR A 121 -16.70 -5.44 35.80
CA THR A 121 -17.89 -5.27 36.64
C THR A 121 -19.17 -5.05 35.81
N GLY A 122 -19.16 -5.45 34.53
CA GLY A 122 -20.36 -5.43 33.68
C GLY A 122 -20.84 -4.03 33.29
N GLN A 123 -20.06 -2.98 33.51
CA GLN A 123 -20.40 -1.63 33.05
C GLN A 123 -19.61 -1.26 31.79
N SER A 124 -20.03 -1.82 30.66
CA SER A 124 -19.61 -1.39 29.32
C SER A 124 -20.39 -0.13 28.90
N LYS A 125 -20.23 0.97 29.64
CA LYS A 125 -20.90 2.24 29.29
C LYS A 125 -20.11 3.07 28.27
N TYR A 126 -18.90 2.63 27.94
CA TYR A 126 -17.95 3.32 27.06
C TYR A 126 -17.15 2.35 26.19
N ALA A 127 -17.68 1.15 25.92
CA ALA A 127 -17.10 0.32 24.87
C ALA A 127 -17.35 1.06 23.55
N LEU A 128 -16.28 1.54 22.91
CA LEU A 128 -16.32 1.97 21.52
C LEU A 128 -16.66 0.72 20.71
N ASP A 129 -17.84 0.71 20.08
CA ASP A 129 -18.15 -0.27 19.05
C ASP A 129 -17.12 -0.09 17.95
N GLU A 130 -16.23 -1.08 17.81
CA GLU A 130 -15.55 -1.30 16.54
C GLU A 130 -16.63 -1.86 15.60
N GLU A 131 -17.41 -0.97 14.98
CA GLU A 131 -18.21 -1.31 13.80
C GLU A 131 -17.23 -1.74 12.71
N GLY A 132 -17.09 -3.06 12.58
CA GLY A 132 -16.40 -3.68 11.47
C GLY A 132 -17.15 -3.37 10.18
N GLU A 133 -16.43 -2.84 9.20
CA GLU A 133 -16.81 -2.93 7.80
C GLU A 133 -16.97 -4.42 7.45
N GLU A 134 -18.21 -4.91 7.45
CA GLU A 134 -18.57 -6.13 6.76
C GLU A 134 -18.23 -5.93 5.27
N LYS A 135 -17.20 -6.65 4.82
CA LYS A 135 -17.02 -6.93 3.41
C LYS A 135 -18.21 -7.78 2.96
N ALA A 136 -19.14 -7.16 2.22
CA ALA A 136 -19.97 -7.86 1.28
C ALA A 136 -19.26 -7.89 -0.08
N GLU A 137 -19.29 -9.09 -0.66
CA GLU A 137 -18.97 -9.57 -2.00
C GLU A 137 -18.91 -8.54 -3.15
#